data_AF-A0A0Q5MYJ3-F1
#
_entry.id   AF-A0A0Q5MYJ3-F1
#
_cell.length_a   1.000
_cell.length_b   1.000
_cell.length_c   1.000
_cell.angle_alpha   90.00
_cell.angle_beta   90.00
_cell.angle_gamma   90.00
#
_symmetry.space_group_name_H-M   'P 1'
#
loop_
_entity.id
_entity.type
_entity.pdbx_description
1 polymer ?
#
loop_
_entity_poly.entity_id
_entity_poly.type
_entity_poly.pdbx_seq_one_letter_code
_entity_poly.pdbx_strand_id
1 'polypeptide(L)'
;MSRTFVHRSVSGAARSYSLVLPAGFVRVGGSWSAETALSEAVAQLGLEDDAATVFRRQARPLLGAMPAAGDGLRLLDSYVLAGTWPGTRISATITCGVADVPPAVDPDTTLMNRAVRHGGSITAVAGEPAVTWTDSGEVISPPGLPSPVTVLRRRTTLSRIHGLASHLFVVVATVGGDVRDADDDPDGTIADALADLLGAVVETIRWLDRDGSTITDRATA
;
A
#
# COMPACT_ATOMS: atom_id res chain seq x y z
N MET A 1 -29.95 -16.00 -25.24
CA MET A 1 -28.57 -16.53 -25.19
C MET A 1 -28.19 -16.73 -23.73
N SER A 2 -28.08 -17.99 -23.29
CA SER A 2 -27.76 -18.36 -21.91
C SER A 2 -26.26 -18.21 -21.68
N ARG A 3 -25.85 -17.39 -20.69
CA ARG A 3 -24.44 -17.31 -20.26
C ARG A 3 -24.22 -18.39 -19.21
N THR A 4 -23.47 -19.43 -19.59
CA THR A 4 -22.95 -20.45 -18.68
C THR A 4 -21.96 -19.81 -17.72
N PHE A 5 -22.27 -19.80 -16.42
CA PHE A 5 -21.32 -19.47 -15.37
C PHE A 5 -20.36 -20.65 -15.22
N VAL A 6 -19.10 -20.47 -15.61
CA VAL A 6 -18.05 -21.45 -15.30
C VAL A 6 -17.76 -21.30 -13.81
N HIS A 7 -18.32 -22.22 -13.02
CA HIS A 7 -17.96 -22.36 -11.62
C HIS A 7 -16.50 -22.82 -11.56
N ARG A 8 -15.57 -21.89 -11.29
CA ARG A 8 -14.20 -22.29 -10.95
C ARG A 8 -14.27 -23.05 -9.63
N SER A 9 -13.80 -24.30 -9.62
CA SER A 9 -13.54 -25.01 -8.37
C SER A 9 -12.35 -24.33 -7.71
N VAL A 10 -12.60 -23.51 -6.69
CA VAL A 10 -11.57 -22.74 -6.00
C VAL A 10 -10.78 -23.68 -5.11
N SER A 11 -9.52 -23.96 -5.44
CA SER A 11 -8.58 -24.59 -4.52
C SER A 11 -8.13 -23.55 -3.48
N GLY A 12 -8.75 -23.57 -2.30
CA GLY A 12 -8.31 -22.84 -1.10
C GLY A 12 -8.63 -21.34 -1.07
N ALA A 13 -8.97 -20.82 0.12
CA ALA A 13 -9.06 -19.37 0.35
C ALA A 13 -7.70 -18.84 0.78
N ALA A 14 -7.34 -17.63 0.32
CA ALA A 14 -6.10 -16.98 0.72
C ALA A 14 -6.05 -16.76 2.25
N ARG A 15 -4.88 -16.97 2.84
CA ARG A 15 -4.62 -16.75 4.27
C ARG A 15 -3.56 -15.69 4.51
N SER A 16 -2.63 -15.54 3.57
CA SER A 16 -1.63 -14.50 3.60
C SER A 16 -1.29 -14.07 2.17
N TYR A 17 -0.36 -13.14 2.05
CA TYR A 17 0.13 -12.62 0.78
C TYR A 17 1.65 -12.50 0.84
N SER A 18 2.29 -12.58 -0.32
CA SER A 18 3.69 -12.19 -0.49
C SER A 18 3.78 -11.03 -1.47
N LEU A 19 4.75 -10.15 -1.27
CA LEU A 19 5.08 -9.10 -2.23
C LEU A 19 6.61 -8.95 -2.32
N VAL A 20 7.09 -8.42 -3.44
CA VAL A 20 8.51 -8.15 -3.66
C VAL A 20 8.76 -6.66 -3.54
N LEU A 21 9.68 -6.28 -2.66
CA LEU A 21 10.03 -4.88 -2.41
C LEU A 21 11.37 -4.53 -3.05
N PRO A 22 11.55 -3.27 -3.51
CA PRO A 22 12.86 -2.73 -3.81
C PRO A 22 13.76 -2.76 -2.57
N ALA A 23 15.08 -2.78 -2.81
CA ALA A 23 16.04 -2.64 -1.73
C ALA A 23 15.84 -1.32 -0.97
N GLY A 24 16.08 -1.35 0.34
CA GLY A 24 15.94 -0.18 1.21
C GLY A 24 14.56 -0.03 1.86
N PHE A 25 13.57 -0.88 1.57
CA PHE A 25 12.32 -0.91 2.33
C PHE A 25 12.45 -1.75 3.59
N VAL A 26 11.87 -1.25 4.69
CA VAL A 26 11.84 -1.91 6.00
C VAL A 26 10.40 -2.20 6.36
N ARG A 27 10.11 -3.41 6.85
CA ARG A 27 8.78 -3.81 7.27
C ARG A 27 8.49 -3.30 8.69
N VAL A 28 7.28 -2.79 8.86
CA VAL A 28 6.68 -2.49 10.16
C VAL A 28 5.30 -3.15 10.25
N GLY A 29 4.98 -3.73 11.41
CA GLY A 29 3.70 -4.41 11.62
C GLY A 29 2.53 -3.44 11.66
N GLY A 30 1.41 -3.79 11.03
CA GLY A 30 0.21 -2.94 10.97
C GLY A 30 -0.51 -2.73 12.31
N SER A 31 -0.24 -3.58 13.31
CA SER A 31 -0.75 -3.43 14.68
C SER A 31 0.14 -2.57 15.58
N TRP A 32 1.30 -2.13 15.08
CA TRP A 32 2.26 -1.38 15.88
C TRP A 32 1.85 0.09 15.98
N SER A 33 2.05 0.67 17.16
CA SER A 33 2.02 2.13 17.28
C SER A 33 3.11 2.74 16.38
N ALA A 34 2.94 4.00 15.95
CA ALA A 34 3.97 4.68 15.16
C ALA A 34 5.34 4.69 15.87
N GLU A 35 5.36 4.79 17.20
CA GLU A 35 6.61 4.77 17.99
C GLU A 35 7.27 3.39 18.01
N THR A 36 6.48 2.33 18.19
CA THR A 36 6.95 0.94 18.08
C THR A 36 7.47 0.66 16.69
N ALA A 37 6.72 1.04 15.65
CA ALA A 37 7.10 0.84 14.26
C ALA A 37 8.43 1.52 13.90
N LEU A 38 8.63 2.75 14.36
CA LEU A 38 9.87 3.48 14.13
C LEU A 38 11.05 2.88 14.90
N SER A 39 10.83 2.43 16.13
CA SER A 39 11.87 1.82 16.95
C SER A 39 12.34 0.51 16.33
N GLU A 40 11.41 -0.33 15.86
CA GLU A 40 11.76 -1.59 15.18
C GLU A 40 12.39 -1.37 13.81
N ALA A 41 11.97 -0.35 13.07
CA ALA A 41 12.63 0.00 11.82
C ALA A 41 14.08 0.46 12.04
N VAL A 42 14.33 1.26 13.10
CA VAL A 42 15.70 1.66 13.49
C VAL A 42 16.54 0.45 13.88
N ALA A 43 15.98 -0.49 14.64
CA ALA A 43 16.67 -1.72 15.04
C ALA A 43 17.02 -2.61 13.84
N GLN A 44 16.09 -2.80 12.89
CA GLN A 44 16.31 -3.57 11.66
C GLN A 44 17.40 -2.98 10.77
N LEU A 45 17.49 -1.65 10.74
CA LEU A 45 18.48 -0.92 9.95
C LEU A 45 19.84 -0.78 10.64
N GLY A 46 19.93 -1.06 11.94
CA GLY A 46 21.16 -0.87 12.72
C GLY A 46 21.63 0.59 12.73
N LEU A 47 20.71 1.56 12.74
CA LEU A 47 21.07 2.98 12.70
C LEU A 47 21.62 3.46 14.05
N GLU A 48 22.70 4.25 13.99
CA GLU A 48 23.20 5.03 15.13
C GLU A 48 22.27 6.20 15.46
N ASP A 49 22.40 6.80 16.65
CA ASP A 49 21.42 7.75 17.22
C ASP A 49 21.08 8.94 16.30
N ASP A 50 22.07 9.52 15.63
CA ASP A 50 21.86 10.65 14.71
C ASP A 50 21.08 10.22 13.45
N ALA A 51 21.47 9.11 12.83
CA ALA A 51 20.80 8.55 11.67
C ALA A 51 19.37 8.07 12.00
N ALA A 52 19.20 7.48 13.18
CA ALA A 52 17.91 7.06 13.70
C ALA A 52 16.97 8.26 13.93
N THR A 53 17.51 9.39 14.42
CA THR A 53 16.73 10.61 14.62
C THR A 53 16.25 11.22 13.29
N VAL A 54 17.13 11.26 12.28
CA VAL A 54 16.76 11.73 10.93
C VAL A 54 15.70 10.83 10.31
N PHE A 55 15.89 9.51 10.38
CA PHE A 55 14.92 8.53 9.89
C PHE A 55 13.55 8.71 10.55
N ARG A 56 13.51 8.81 11.89
CA ARG A 56 12.26 9.02 12.64
C ARG A 56 11.52 10.28 12.20
N ARG A 57 12.25 11.38 11.97
CA ARG A 57 11.64 12.64 11.51
C ARG A 57 10.95 12.50 10.14
N GLN A 58 11.51 11.69 9.25
CA GLN A 58 11.03 11.52 7.87
C GLN A 58 9.93 10.44 7.75
N ALA A 59 10.09 9.32 8.45
CA ALA A 59 9.17 8.19 8.38
C ALA A 59 7.88 8.43 9.18
N ARG A 60 7.96 9.12 10.33
CA ARG A 60 6.82 9.30 11.24
C ARG A 60 5.62 10.02 10.59
N PRO A 61 5.81 11.08 9.78
CA PRO A 61 4.69 11.72 9.11
C PRO A 61 3.98 10.80 8.12
N LEU A 62 4.73 10.00 7.35
CA LEU A 62 4.18 9.07 6.37
C LEU A 62 3.48 7.86 7.01
N LEU A 63 3.94 7.44 8.20
CA LEU A 63 3.21 6.47 9.02
C LEU A 63 1.92 7.07 9.60
N GLY A 64 1.92 8.36 9.96
CA GLY A 64 0.71 9.08 10.38
C GLY A 64 -0.28 9.36 9.24
N ALA A 65 0.21 9.40 8.00
CA ALA A 65 -0.56 9.55 6.76
C ALA A 65 -1.30 8.28 6.33
N MET A 66 -0.98 7.13 6.95
CA MET A 66 -1.64 5.87 6.64
C MET A 66 -3.13 6.01 6.97
N PRO A 67 -4.03 5.42 6.14
CA PRO A 67 -5.44 5.40 6.49
C PRO A 67 -5.59 4.80 7.89
N ALA A 68 -6.21 5.55 8.80
CA ALA A 68 -6.36 5.12 10.19
C ALA A 68 -7.06 3.75 10.22
N ALA A 69 -6.49 2.80 10.95
CA ALA A 69 -7.16 1.53 11.23
C ALA A 69 -8.47 1.84 11.98
N GLY A 70 -9.61 1.66 11.31
CA GLY A 70 -10.92 2.10 11.77
C GLY A 70 -11.97 1.98 10.65
N ASP A 71 -13.25 1.87 11.03
CA ASP A 71 -14.41 1.71 10.12
C ASP A 71 -14.25 0.61 9.05
N GLY A 72 -13.83 -0.57 9.50
CA GLY A 72 -13.72 -1.76 8.65
C GLY A 72 -12.38 -1.92 7.95
N LEU A 73 -11.42 -0.99 8.10
CA LEU A 73 -10.03 -1.19 7.62
C LEU A 73 -9.12 -1.71 8.72
N ARG A 74 -8.48 -2.85 8.49
CA ARG A 74 -7.43 -3.42 9.32
C ARG A 74 -6.09 -3.39 8.57
N LEU A 75 -5.10 -2.69 9.11
CA LEU A 75 -3.74 -2.70 8.59
C LEU A 75 -3.07 -4.05 8.87
N LEU A 76 -2.37 -4.60 7.88
CA LEU A 76 -1.59 -5.83 8.00
C LEU A 76 -0.11 -5.51 8.19
N ASP A 77 0.47 -4.80 7.23
CA ASP A 77 1.87 -4.44 7.20
C ASP A 77 2.03 -3.09 6.54
N SER A 78 3.08 -2.37 6.95
CA SER A 78 3.57 -1.22 6.21
C SER A 78 5.05 -1.40 5.92
N TYR A 79 5.50 -0.84 4.81
CA TYR A 79 6.87 -0.86 4.37
C TYR A 79 7.31 0.56 4.17
N VAL A 80 8.44 0.93 4.77
CA VAL A 80 8.95 2.30 4.77
C VAL A 80 10.32 2.32 4.14
N LEU A 81 10.56 3.27 3.24
CA LEU A 81 11.89 3.50 2.71
C LEU A 81 12.84 3.93 3.84
N ALA A 82 13.99 3.27 3.93
CA ALA A 82 15.04 3.57 4.88
C ALA A 82 15.71 4.90 4.53
N GLY A 83 15.14 5.99 5.03
CA GLY A 83 15.58 7.36 4.74
C GLY A 83 14.95 7.91 3.46
N THR A 84 15.66 8.82 2.80
CA THR A 84 15.20 9.43 1.55
C THR A 84 15.78 8.73 0.33
N TRP A 85 15.07 8.86 -0.79
CA TRP A 85 15.59 8.43 -2.06
C TRP A 85 16.92 9.15 -2.37
N PRO A 86 17.97 8.44 -2.81
CA PRO A 86 19.30 9.02 -2.98
C PRO A 86 19.31 10.32 -3.78
N GLY A 87 19.96 11.36 -3.24
CA GLY A 87 20.04 12.68 -3.87
C GLY A 87 18.77 13.54 -3.73
N THR A 88 17.77 13.09 -2.97
CA THR A 88 16.49 13.79 -2.81
C THR A 88 16.07 13.90 -1.34
N ARG A 89 14.96 14.61 -1.11
CA ARG A 89 14.24 14.62 0.18
C ARG A 89 12.96 13.78 0.15
N ILE A 90 12.81 12.93 -0.86
CA ILE A 90 11.60 12.13 -1.07
C ILE A 90 11.67 10.87 -0.22
N SER A 91 10.58 10.58 0.48
CA SER A 91 10.38 9.36 1.26
C SER A 91 9.17 8.60 0.71
N ALA A 92 9.13 7.29 0.91
CA ALA A 92 8.08 6.44 0.37
C ALA A 92 7.58 5.40 1.38
N THR A 93 6.30 5.08 1.31
CA THR A 93 5.68 3.99 2.06
C THR A 93 4.77 3.14 1.19
N ILE A 94 4.63 1.86 1.54
CA ILE A 94 3.61 0.95 1.01
C ILE A 94 2.86 0.39 2.21
N THR A 95 1.56 0.59 2.28
CA THR A 95 0.71 0.09 3.37
C THR A 95 -0.25 -0.92 2.82
N CYS A 96 -0.26 -2.11 3.40
CA CYS A 96 -1.15 -3.21 3.06
C CYS A 96 -2.18 -3.40 4.18
N GLY A 97 -3.44 -3.58 3.79
CA GLY A 97 -4.55 -3.72 4.71
C GLY A 97 -5.67 -4.56 4.13
N VAL A 98 -6.68 -4.79 4.96
CA VAL A 98 -7.91 -5.49 4.60
C VAL A 98 -9.09 -4.63 5.00
N ALA A 99 -9.98 -4.36 4.06
CA ALA A 99 -11.23 -3.66 4.30
C ALA A 99 -12.40 -4.64 4.30
N ASP A 100 -13.27 -4.55 5.31
CA ASP A 100 -14.49 -5.34 5.39
C ASP A 100 -15.48 -4.90 4.30
N VAL A 101 -16.11 -5.88 3.66
CA VAL A 101 -17.24 -5.67 2.74
C VAL A 101 -18.52 -6.06 3.48
N PRO A 102 -19.49 -5.15 3.66
CA PRO A 102 -20.75 -5.48 4.29
C PRO A 102 -21.44 -6.66 3.58
N PRO A 103 -22.10 -7.60 4.30
CA PRO A 103 -22.68 -8.81 3.69
C PRO A 103 -23.71 -8.57 2.58
N ALA A 104 -24.34 -7.39 2.57
CA ALA A 104 -25.33 -7.00 1.56
C ALA A 104 -24.71 -6.37 0.30
N VAL A 105 -23.39 -6.20 0.27
CA VAL A 105 -22.67 -5.52 -0.81
C VAL A 105 -21.77 -6.52 -1.52
N ASP A 106 -21.91 -6.57 -2.85
CA ASP A 106 -20.99 -7.32 -3.69
C ASP A 106 -19.63 -6.58 -3.80
N PRO A 107 -18.49 -7.27 -3.56
CA PRO A 107 -17.16 -6.68 -3.73
C PRO A 107 -16.93 -6.03 -5.09
N ASP A 108 -17.43 -6.63 -6.18
CA ASP A 108 -17.22 -6.08 -7.53
C ASP A 108 -17.95 -4.75 -7.69
N THR A 109 -19.15 -4.64 -7.11
CA THR A 109 -19.90 -3.37 -7.05
C THR A 109 -19.13 -2.31 -6.25
N THR A 110 -18.48 -2.68 -5.14
CA THR A 110 -17.62 -1.76 -4.37
C THR A 110 -16.44 -1.27 -5.21
N LEU A 111 -15.77 -2.17 -5.92
CA LEU A 111 -14.66 -1.83 -6.81
C LEU A 111 -15.12 -0.87 -7.93
N MET A 112 -16.22 -1.17 -8.61
CA MET A 112 -16.77 -0.31 -9.66
C MET A 112 -17.13 1.09 -9.14
N ASN A 113 -17.77 1.18 -7.98
CA ASN A 113 -18.11 2.47 -7.36
C ASN A 113 -16.86 3.30 -7.05
N ARG A 114 -15.77 2.65 -6.61
CA ARG A 114 -14.49 3.32 -6.37
C ARG A 114 -13.83 3.78 -7.66
N ALA A 115 -13.87 2.96 -8.72
CA ALA A 115 -13.38 3.34 -10.04
C ALA A 115 -14.09 4.59 -10.57
N VAL A 116 -15.43 4.60 -10.51
CA VAL A 116 -16.22 5.74 -10.96
C VAL A 116 -15.97 6.99 -10.10
N ARG A 117 -15.96 6.84 -8.77
CA ARG A 117 -15.79 7.98 -7.85
C ARG A 117 -14.43 8.65 -7.95
N HIS A 118 -13.37 7.87 -8.15
CA HIS A 118 -11.99 8.36 -8.13
C HIS A 118 -11.34 8.44 -9.53
N GLY A 119 -12.08 8.12 -10.60
CA GLY A 119 -11.50 7.99 -11.94
C GLY A 119 -10.45 6.86 -12.04
N GLY A 120 -10.62 5.80 -11.24
CA GLY A 120 -9.66 4.71 -11.14
C GLY A 120 -9.67 3.78 -12.35
N SER A 121 -8.52 3.18 -12.65
CA SER A 121 -8.35 2.17 -13.68
C SER A 121 -8.65 0.76 -13.14
N ILE A 122 -9.29 -0.06 -13.97
CA ILE A 122 -9.52 -1.48 -13.67
C ILE A 122 -8.26 -2.27 -14.05
N THR A 123 -7.80 -3.11 -13.13
CA THR A 123 -6.60 -3.95 -13.28
C THR A 123 -6.82 -5.31 -12.61
N ALA A 124 -5.77 -6.11 -12.46
CA ALA A 124 -5.77 -7.34 -11.68
C ALA A 124 -4.58 -7.39 -10.72
N VAL A 125 -4.79 -7.89 -9.51
CA VAL A 125 -3.74 -8.14 -8.52
C VAL A 125 -3.80 -9.62 -8.14
N ALA A 126 -2.70 -10.34 -8.35
CA ALA A 126 -2.63 -11.78 -8.12
C ALA A 126 -3.76 -12.59 -8.80
N GLY A 127 -4.21 -12.15 -9.99
CA GLY A 127 -5.30 -12.79 -10.75
C GLY A 127 -6.70 -12.33 -10.35
N GLU A 128 -6.84 -11.54 -9.29
CA GLU A 128 -8.12 -11.05 -8.79
C GLU A 128 -8.45 -9.65 -9.32
N PRO A 129 -9.74 -9.32 -9.58
CA PRO A 129 -10.17 -7.99 -9.97
C PRO A 129 -9.67 -6.92 -9.00
N ALA A 130 -9.21 -5.80 -9.56
CA ALA A 130 -8.71 -4.67 -8.80
C ALA A 130 -9.03 -3.33 -9.45
N VAL A 131 -9.03 -2.29 -8.64
CA VAL A 131 -9.17 -0.89 -9.07
C VAL A 131 -8.06 -0.08 -8.43
N THR A 132 -7.41 0.75 -9.24
CA THR A 132 -6.30 1.58 -8.82
C THR A 132 -6.57 3.04 -9.19
N TRP A 133 -6.25 3.96 -8.30
CA TRP A 133 -6.32 5.40 -8.58
C TRP A 133 -5.14 6.12 -7.92
N THR A 134 -4.87 7.34 -8.41
CA THR A 134 -3.80 8.19 -7.91
C THR A 134 -4.37 9.53 -7.47
N ASP A 135 -3.86 10.06 -6.37
CA ASP A 135 -4.12 11.42 -5.90
C ASP A 135 -2.81 12.07 -5.39
N SER A 136 -2.83 13.39 -5.17
CA SER A 136 -1.65 14.18 -4.79
C SER A 136 -2.04 15.51 -4.14
N GLY A 137 -1.08 16.19 -3.52
CA GLY A 137 -1.25 17.56 -3.00
C GLY A 137 -1.82 17.64 -1.58
N GLU A 138 -1.95 16.51 -0.89
CA GLU A 138 -2.34 16.49 0.51
C GLU A 138 -1.15 16.88 1.40
N VAL A 139 -1.28 17.95 2.17
CA VAL A 139 -0.30 18.32 3.20
C VAL A 139 -0.68 17.63 4.50
N ILE A 140 0.20 16.78 4.99
CA ILE A 140 -0.03 15.97 6.18
C ILE A 140 0.81 16.54 7.31
N SER A 141 0.11 16.99 8.35
CA SER A 141 0.67 17.54 9.58
C SER A 141 0.19 16.73 10.78
N PRO A 142 0.73 15.54 11.05
CA PRO A 142 0.27 14.74 12.16
C PRO A 142 0.53 15.48 13.48
N PRO A 143 -0.40 15.42 14.44
CA PRO A 143 -0.24 16.10 15.72
C PRO A 143 1.04 15.61 16.42
N GLY A 144 1.88 16.56 16.85
CA GLY A 144 3.13 16.28 17.55
C GLY A 144 4.36 16.02 16.65
N LEU A 145 4.30 16.35 15.35
CA LEU A 145 5.46 16.29 14.45
C LEU A 145 6.01 17.68 14.11
N PRO A 146 7.34 17.82 14.02
CA PRO A 146 7.99 19.11 13.85
C PRO A 146 7.88 19.68 12.43
N SER A 147 7.49 18.88 11.42
CA SER A 147 7.40 19.36 10.04
C SER A 147 6.30 18.65 9.25
N PRO A 148 5.49 19.40 8.47
CA PRO A 148 4.51 18.83 7.55
C PRO A 148 5.21 18.11 6.39
N VAL A 149 4.58 17.06 5.87
CA VAL A 149 5.00 16.37 4.64
C VAL A 149 3.93 16.58 3.58
N THR A 150 4.34 16.98 2.38
CA THR A 150 3.45 17.02 1.22
C THR A 150 3.43 15.65 0.58
N VAL A 151 2.25 15.07 0.42
CA VAL A 151 2.03 13.89 -0.44
C VAL A 151 2.19 14.33 -1.88
N LEU A 152 3.33 13.96 -2.47
CA LEU A 152 3.64 14.24 -3.86
C LEU A 152 2.81 13.35 -4.78
N ARG A 153 2.73 12.06 -4.45
CA ARG A 153 1.90 11.06 -5.13
C ARG A 153 1.41 10.02 -4.15
N ARG A 154 0.14 9.63 -4.26
CA ARG A 154 -0.39 8.48 -3.56
C ARG A 154 -1.21 7.64 -4.52
N ARG A 155 -0.85 6.37 -4.63
CA ARG A 155 -1.52 5.38 -5.45
C ARG A 155 -2.21 4.39 -4.54
N THR A 156 -3.53 4.32 -4.63
CA THR A 156 -4.34 3.37 -3.87
C THR A 156 -4.85 2.28 -4.80
N THR A 157 -4.71 1.03 -4.39
CA THR A 157 -5.25 -0.14 -5.06
C THR A 157 -6.18 -0.89 -4.11
N LEU A 158 -7.38 -1.18 -4.59
CA LEU A 158 -8.33 -2.10 -3.95
C LEU A 158 -8.44 -3.33 -4.82
N SER A 159 -8.33 -4.52 -4.22
CA SER A 159 -8.44 -5.79 -4.93
C SER A 159 -9.26 -6.79 -4.14
N ARG A 160 -9.88 -7.74 -4.85
CA ARG A 160 -10.45 -8.92 -4.21
C ARG A 160 -9.38 -9.79 -3.58
N ILE A 161 -9.75 -10.45 -2.50
CA ILE A 161 -8.93 -11.51 -1.91
C ILE A 161 -9.46 -12.85 -2.43
N HIS A 162 -8.54 -13.69 -2.90
CA HIS A 162 -8.90 -14.99 -3.47
C HIS A 162 -9.70 -15.84 -2.45
N GLY A 163 -10.90 -16.25 -2.85
CA GLY A 163 -11.79 -17.06 -2.01
C GLY A 163 -12.40 -16.34 -0.80
N LEU A 164 -12.27 -15.01 -0.68
CA LEU A 164 -12.78 -14.23 0.45
C LEU A 164 -13.65 -13.04 -0.02
N ALA A 165 -14.95 -13.29 -0.19
CA ALA A 165 -15.90 -12.28 -0.68
C ALA A 165 -16.27 -11.22 0.38
N SER A 166 -16.02 -11.45 1.66
CA SER A 166 -16.36 -10.49 2.72
C SER A 166 -15.29 -9.42 2.95
N HIS A 167 -14.21 -9.43 2.17
CA HIS A 167 -13.08 -8.53 2.37
C HIS A 167 -12.46 -8.09 1.05
N LEU A 168 -11.90 -6.88 1.05
CA LEU A 168 -11.04 -6.36 0.01
C LEU A 168 -9.63 -6.17 0.55
N PHE A 169 -8.64 -6.45 -0.27
CA PHE A 169 -7.27 -6.07 -0.02
C PHE A 169 -7.05 -4.63 -0.41
N VAL A 170 -6.35 -3.88 0.44
CA VAL A 170 -6.04 -2.47 0.24
C VAL A 170 -4.53 -2.32 0.21
N VAL A 171 -4.01 -1.67 -0.83
CA VAL A 171 -2.62 -1.24 -0.89
C VAL A 171 -2.57 0.26 -1.15
N VAL A 172 -1.89 0.99 -0.27
CA VAL A 172 -1.66 2.43 -0.42
C VAL A 172 -0.16 2.65 -0.52
N ALA A 173 0.30 3.05 -1.70
CA ALA A 173 1.66 3.50 -1.93
C ALA A 173 1.71 5.03 -1.87
N THR A 174 2.49 5.59 -0.96
CA THR A 174 2.59 7.03 -0.75
C THR A 174 4.03 7.48 -0.95
N VAL A 175 4.22 8.50 -1.77
CA VAL A 175 5.47 9.22 -1.99
C VAL A 175 5.26 10.63 -1.43
N GLY A 176 6.09 11.02 -0.48
CA GLY A 176 6.03 12.34 0.15
C GLY A 176 7.39 13.00 0.25
N GLY A 177 7.39 14.32 0.38
CA GLY A 177 8.59 15.12 0.56
C GLY A 177 8.32 16.37 1.40
N ASP A 178 9.38 17.08 1.76
CA ASP A 178 9.28 18.38 2.42
C ASP A 178 8.50 19.37 1.55
N VAL A 179 7.74 20.27 2.17
CA VAL A 179 7.14 21.43 1.49
C VAL A 179 8.27 22.31 0.95
N ARG A 180 8.38 22.46 -0.37
CA ARG A 180 9.27 23.44 -1.02
C ARG A 180 8.46 24.44 -1.84
N ASP A 181 8.96 25.67 -1.92
CA ASP A 181 8.46 26.67 -2.87
C ASP A 181 8.65 26.14 -4.30
N ALA A 182 7.61 26.27 -5.12
CA ALA A 182 7.32 25.51 -6.33
C ALA A 182 8.22 25.80 -7.56
N ASP A 183 9.42 26.37 -7.39
CA ASP A 183 10.16 26.99 -8.50
C ASP A 183 11.15 26.06 -9.22
N ASP A 184 11.39 24.84 -8.74
CA ASP A 184 12.13 23.81 -9.49
C ASP A 184 11.44 22.45 -9.29
N ASP A 185 10.92 21.83 -10.36
CA ASP A 185 10.14 20.57 -10.32
C ASP A 185 10.88 19.29 -10.80
N PRO A 186 12.16 19.04 -10.44
CA PRO A 186 12.74 17.70 -10.62
C PRO A 186 12.13 16.69 -9.62
N ASP A 187 11.61 17.17 -8.48
CA ASP A 187 11.01 16.33 -7.44
C ASP A 187 9.68 15.70 -7.91
N GLY A 188 8.90 16.36 -8.78
CA GLY A 188 7.68 15.80 -9.37
C GLY A 188 7.93 14.61 -10.29
N THR A 189 8.93 14.69 -11.17
CA THR A 189 9.30 13.58 -12.08
C THR A 189 9.79 12.36 -11.29
N ILE A 190 10.60 12.59 -10.24
CA ILE A 190 11.07 11.51 -9.37
C ILE A 190 9.90 10.90 -8.59
N ALA A 191 8.98 11.73 -8.09
CA ALA A 191 7.80 11.25 -7.39
C ALA A 191 6.89 10.41 -8.29
N ASP A 192 6.73 10.78 -9.57
CA ASP A 192 6.01 9.99 -10.58
C ASP A 192 6.70 8.66 -10.83
N ALA A 193 8.01 8.66 -11.08
CA ALA A 193 8.78 7.44 -11.31
C ALA A 193 8.73 6.49 -10.10
N LEU A 194 8.77 7.04 -8.88
CA LEU A 194 8.61 6.26 -7.66
C LEU A 194 7.19 5.73 -7.51
N ALA A 195 6.17 6.54 -7.78
CA ALA A 195 4.78 6.07 -7.74
C ALA A 195 4.52 4.94 -8.74
N ASP A 196 5.15 4.99 -9.92
CA ASP A 196 5.09 3.91 -10.91
C ASP A 196 5.84 2.65 -10.45
N LEU A 197 7.03 2.80 -9.87
CA LEU A 197 7.77 1.69 -9.27
C LEU A 197 6.95 1.01 -8.16
N LEU A 198 6.33 1.80 -7.28
CA LEU A 198 5.48 1.28 -6.21
C LEU A 198 4.19 0.66 -6.78
N GLY A 199 3.68 1.17 -7.89
CA GLY A 199 2.61 0.53 -8.66
C GLY A 199 3.01 -0.85 -9.16
N ALA A 200 4.21 -1.00 -9.73
CA ALA A 200 4.74 -2.28 -10.18
C ALA A 200 4.95 -3.27 -9.02
N VAL A 201 5.30 -2.78 -7.82
CA VAL A 201 5.37 -3.62 -6.60
C VAL A 201 4.02 -4.27 -6.29
N VAL A 202 2.90 -3.55 -6.45
CA VAL A 202 1.56 -4.12 -6.24
C VAL A 202 1.30 -5.30 -7.20
N GLU A 203 1.82 -5.26 -8.41
CA GLU A 203 1.66 -6.36 -9.39
C GLU A 203 2.46 -7.62 -9.02
N THR A 204 3.42 -7.50 -8.11
CA THR A 204 4.18 -8.65 -7.58
C THR A 204 3.43 -9.44 -6.51
N ILE A 205 2.29 -8.93 -6.03
CA ILE A 205 1.52 -9.58 -4.98
C ILE A 205 1.10 -10.98 -5.44
N ARG A 206 1.21 -11.95 -4.52
CA ARG A 206 0.70 -13.32 -4.69
C ARG A 206 -0.09 -13.72 -3.46
N TRP A 207 -1.19 -14.44 -3.68
CA TRP A 207 -1.97 -15.05 -2.61
C TRP A 207 -1.32 -16.34 -2.14
N LEU A 208 -1.26 -16.53 -0.82
CA LEU A 208 -0.74 -17.73 -0.21
C LEU A 208 -1.86 -18.45 0.56
N ASP A 209 -1.88 -19.77 0.47
CA ASP A 209 -2.79 -20.62 1.24
C ASP A 209 -2.34 -20.78 2.70
N ARG A 210 -2.97 -21.70 3.44
CA ARG A 210 -2.64 -21.98 4.85
C ARG A 210 -1.23 -22.54 5.03
N ASP A 211 -0.73 -23.26 4.04
CA ASP A 211 0.57 -23.93 4.09
C ASP A 211 1.70 -23.02 3.57
N GLY A 212 1.35 -21.78 3.18
CA GLY A 212 2.28 -20.80 2.62
C GLY A 212 2.55 -21.02 1.12
N SER A 213 1.82 -21.92 0.47
CA SER A 213 1.97 -22.18 -0.95
C SER A 213 1.27 -21.10 -1.76
N THR A 214 1.87 -20.68 -2.87
CA THR A 214 1.24 -19.72 -3.77
C THR A 214 0.01 -20.33 -4.42
N ILE A 215 -1.14 -19.68 -4.21
CA ILE A 215 -2.36 -19.98 -4.93
C ILE A 215 -2.15 -19.52 -6.36
N THR A 216 -1.94 -20.49 -7.25
CA THR A 216 -1.81 -20.23 -8.69
C THR A 216 -3.11 -20.61 -9.37
N ASP A 217 -3.65 -19.68 -10.12
CA ASP A 217 -4.74 -19.90 -11.07
C ASP A 217 -4.18 -20.66 -12.30
N ARG A 218 -3.48 -21.77 -12.10
CA ARG A 218 -3.11 -22.65 -13.22
C ARG A 218 -4.27 -23.62 -13.42
N ALA A 219 -4.98 -23.43 -14.53
CA ALA A 219 -5.71 -24.53 -15.14
C ALA A 219 -4.72 -25.68 -15.31
N THR A 220 -4.94 -26.78 -14.59
CA THR A 220 -4.42 -28.07 -15.03
C THR A 220 -5.12 -28.36 -16.37
N ALA A 221 -4.43 -28.02 -17.45
CA ALA A 221 -4.75 -28.52 -18.78
C ALA A 221 -4.57 -30.04 -18.82
#